data_AF-A0A7W1PWJ0-F1
#
_entry.id   AF-A0A7W1PWJ0-F1
#
_cell.length_a   1.000
_cell.length_b   1.000
_cell.length_c   1.000
_cell.angle_alpha   90.00
_cell.angle_beta   90.00
_cell.angle_gamma   90.00
#
_symmetry.space_group_name_H-M   'P 1'
#
loop_
_entity.id
_entity.type
_entity.pdbx_description
1 polymer ?
#
loop_
_entity_poly.entity_id
_entity_poly.type
_entity_poly.pdbx_seq_one_letter_code
_entity_poly.pdbx_strand_id
1 'polypeptide(L)'
;MKTNRMFRGFFSFFGIAALVFTVSCKQVEEAVTTQESGVITEEAQSGTQTAEMLDERIRDFNQEMSTVEREVMASDAVAEEGFREDWREIEVKRHELNRNIERYNDAVENDATLEASEIRGDINRLLGELQTDLREFREEYS
;
A
#
# COMPACT_ATOMS: atom_id res chain seq x y z
N MET A 1 19.31 40.57 16.08
CA MET A 1 19.65 39.17 15.75
C MET A 1 18.49 38.27 16.14
N LYS A 2 18.06 37.42 15.19
CA LYS A 2 17.16 36.26 15.27
C LYS A 2 15.73 36.47 15.78
N THR A 3 14.85 36.61 14.78
CA THR A 3 13.40 36.48 14.76
C THR A 3 12.88 35.18 15.39
N ASN A 4 11.91 35.34 16.28
CA ASN A 4 10.92 34.33 16.65
C ASN A 4 10.31 33.70 15.38
N ARG A 5 10.43 32.39 15.22
CA ARG A 5 9.56 31.62 14.33
C ARG A 5 8.69 30.72 15.19
N MET A 6 7.41 31.09 15.21
CA MET A 6 6.29 30.29 15.68
C MET A 6 6.38 28.89 15.07
N PHE A 7 6.50 27.87 15.92
CA PHE A 7 6.28 26.50 15.50
C PHE A 7 4.75 26.33 15.38
N ARG A 8 4.26 26.50 14.16
CA ARG A 8 2.86 26.20 13.83
C ARG A 8 2.69 24.68 13.95
N GLY A 9 1.97 24.26 14.98
CA GLY A 9 1.46 22.90 15.05
C GLY A 9 0.62 22.62 13.81
N PHE A 10 1.07 21.67 13.00
CA PHE A 10 0.25 21.00 12.01
C PHE A 10 -0.07 19.61 12.58
N PHE A 11 -1.07 19.59 13.46
CA PHE A 11 -1.84 18.36 13.68
C PHE A 11 -2.85 18.30 12.53
N SER A 12 -2.57 17.47 11.54
CA SER A 12 -3.54 17.09 10.51
C SER A 12 -3.50 15.56 10.36
N PHE A 13 -3.82 14.85 11.44
CA PHE A 13 -4.10 13.41 11.38
C PHE A 13 -5.60 13.23 11.17
N PHE A 14 -6.06 13.46 9.94
CA PHE A 14 -7.37 12.99 9.50
C PHE A 14 -7.23 12.42 8.09
N GLY A 15 -7.57 11.14 7.98
CA GLY A 15 -8.41 10.66 6.90
C GLY A 15 -7.71 10.21 5.63
N ILE A 16 -7.22 8.96 5.64
CA ILE A 16 -7.49 8.04 4.53
C ILE A 16 -7.99 6.72 5.13
N ALA A 17 -9.13 6.81 5.82
CA ALA A 17 -10.05 5.69 5.87
C ALA A 17 -10.99 5.87 4.67
N ALA A 18 -11.13 4.82 3.87
CA ALA A 18 -12.02 4.69 2.70
C ALA A 18 -11.51 5.27 1.37
N LEU A 19 -10.62 4.50 0.71
CA LEU A 19 -10.49 4.32 -0.74
C LEU A 19 -9.75 2.97 -0.82
N VAL A 20 -10.38 1.84 -1.15
CA VAL A 20 -10.66 1.33 -2.50
C VAL A 20 -11.79 0.29 -2.37
N PHE A 21 -12.98 0.53 -2.91
CA PHE A 21 -13.44 0.40 -4.30
C PHE A 21 -13.83 -1.02 -4.71
N THR A 22 -15.15 -1.18 -4.77
CA THR A 22 -15.90 -2.21 -5.46
C THR A 22 -15.52 -2.25 -6.94
N VAL A 23 -14.54 -3.05 -7.34
CA VAL A 23 -14.47 -3.53 -8.72
C VAL A 23 -15.53 -4.61 -8.86
N SER A 24 -16.62 -4.20 -9.48
CA SER A 24 -17.79 -5.00 -9.79
C SER A 24 -17.37 -6.26 -10.56
N CYS A 25 -17.73 -7.45 -10.05
CA CYS A 25 -17.71 -8.73 -10.77
C CYS A 25 -18.63 -8.77 -12.01
N LYS A 26 -18.94 -7.63 -12.64
CA LYS A 26 -19.95 -7.48 -13.70
C LYS A 26 -19.42 -7.41 -15.12
N GLN A 27 -18.11 -7.57 -15.35
CA GLN A 27 -17.57 -7.67 -16.72
C GLN A 27 -16.99 -9.05 -17.08
N VAL A 28 -17.32 -10.09 -16.30
CA VAL A 28 -16.96 -11.48 -16.67
C VAL A 28 -18.11 -12.21 -17.41
N GLU A 29 -19.33 -11.67 -17.42
CA GLU A 29 -20.50 -12.36 -18.01
C GLU A 29 -20.85 -11.98 -19.46
N GLU A 30 -20.34 -10.89 -20.03
CA GLU A 30 -20.76 -10.43 -21.38
C GLU A 30 -19.78 -10.77 -22.53
N ALA A 31 -18.74 -11.58 -22.27
CA ALA A 31 -17.91 -12.18 -23.32
C ALA A 31 -18.24 -13.67 -23.56
N VAL A 32 -19.24 -14.22 -22.87
CA VAL A 32 -19.67 -15.62 -23.03
C VAL A 32 -20.86 -15.68 -23.98
N THR A 33 -20.67 -15.44 -25.27
CA THR A 33 -21.55 -15.99 -26.33
C THR A 33 -20.99 -15.68 -27.72
N THR A 34 -19.88 -16.31 -28.13
CA THR A 34 -19.85 -17.04 -29.41
C THR A 34 -18.68 -18.04 -29.40
N GLN A 35 -18.97 -19.26 -29.81
CA GLN A 35 -18.12 -20.44 -29.82
C GLN A 35 -16.84 -20.25 -30.67
N GLU A 36 -15.68 -20.70 -30.17
CA GLU A 36 -14.94 -21.86 -30.70
C GLU A 36 -13.61 -22.10 -29.95
N SER A 37 -13.37 -23.37 -29.58
CA SER A 37 -12.06 -23.98 -29.30
C SER A 37 -11.15 -23.39 -28.21
N GLY A 38 -11.32 -23.90 -26.99
CA GLY A 38 -10.27 -24.73 -26.35
C GLY A 38 -8.92 -24.12 -25.97
N VAL A 39 -8.75 -22.80 -25.97
CA VAL A 39 -7.56 -22.12 -25.42
C VAL A 39 -8.02 -20.82 -24.75
N ILE A 40 -8.70 -20.94 -23.61
CA ILE A 40 -8.74 -19.82 -22.65
C ILE A 40 -7.50 -20.03 -21.78
N THR A 41 -6.51 -19.22 -22.08
CA THR A 41 -5.09 -19.31 -21.72
C THR A 41 -4.86 -19.36 -20.22
N GLU A 42 -3.98 -20.26 -19.77
CA GLU A 42 -3.47 -20.33 -18.38
C GLU A 42 -2.98 -18.97 -17.85
N GLU A 43 -2.59 -18.06 -18.74
CA GLU A 43 -2.20 -16.68 -18.43
C GLU A 43 -3.32 -15.83 -17.81
N ALA A 44 -4.58 -16.00 -18.21
CA ALA A 44 -5.70 -15.23 -17.67
C ALA A 44 -6.07 -15.66 -16.23
N GLN A 45 -5.90 -16.95 -15.91
CA GLN A 45 -6.05 -17.49 -14.55
C GLN A 45 -4.85 -17.16 -13.66
N SER A 46 -3.63 -17.20 -14.20
CA SER A 46 -2.42 -16.81 -13.47
C SER A 46 -2.41 -15.31 -13.12
N GLY A 47 -2.88 -14.46 -14.04
CA GLY A 47 -2.98 -13.01 -13.84
C GLY A 47 -3.96 -12.61 -12.74
N THR A 48 -5.15 -13.23 -12.70
CA THR A 48 -6.17 -12.98 -11.66
C THR A 48 -5.73 -13.48 -10.28
N GLN A 49 -5.12 -14.66 -10.20
CA GLN A 49 -4.58 -15.19 -8.95
C GLN A 49 -3.46 -14.31 -8.38
N THR A 50 -2.64 -13.70 -9.25
CA THR A 50 -1.54 -12.81 -8.81
C THR A 50 -2.05 -11.44 -8.32
N ALA A 51 -3.17 -10.95 -8.85
CA ALA A 51 -3.80 -9.71 -8.40
C ALA A 51 -4.49 -9.90 -7.03
N GLU A 52 -5.26 -10.98 -6.85
CA GLU A 52 -5.90 -11.30 -5.57
C GLU A 52 -4.88 -11.45 -4.42
N MET A 53 -3.72 -12.08 -4.70
CA MET A 53 -2.63 -12.20 -3.73
C MET A 53 -2.00 -10.85 -3.38
N LEU A 54 -1.96 -9.89 -4.30
CA LEU A 54 -1.43 -8.55 -4.03
C LEU A 54 -2.38 -7.79 -3.11
N ASP A 55 -3.68 -7.86 -3.37
CA ASP A 55 -4.71 -7.21 -2.56
C ASP A 55 -4.71 -7.73 -1.12
N GLU A 56 -4.59 -9.06 -0.94
CA GLU A 56 -4.48 -9.67 0.38
C GLU A 56 -3.23 -9.15 1.12
N ARG A 57 -2.08 -9.11 0.46
CA ARG A 57 -0.83 -8.60 1.06
C ARG A 57 -0.92 -7.13 1.45
N ILE A 58 -1.53 -6.29 0.61
CA ILE A 58 -1.77 -4.87 0.92
C ILE A 58 -2.68 -4.74 2.14
N ARG A 59 -3.76 -5.53 2.19
CA ARG A 59 -4.70 -5.52 3.32
C ARG A 59 -4.01 -5.93 4.62
N ASP A 60 -3.28 -7.03 4.60
CA ASP A 60 -2.59 -7.56 5.78
C ASP A 60 -1.53 -6.58 6.28
N PHE A 61 -0.76 -5.97 5.37
CA PHE A 61 0.19 -4.92 5.70
C PHE A 61 -0.48 -3.69 6.32
N ASN A 62 -1.61 -3.23 5.78
CA ASN A 62 -2.35 -2.09 6.33
C ASN A 62 -2.90 -2.38 7.75
N GLN A 63 -3.28 -3.63 8.02
CA GLN A 63 -3.71 -4.06 9.35
C GLN A 63 -2.53 -4.07 10.34
N GLU A 64 -1.35 -4.53 9.91
CA GLU A 64 -0.11 -4.47 10.69
C GLU A 64 0.27 -3.02 10.99
N MET A 65 0.34 -2.15 9.97
CA MET A 65 0.60 -0.71 10.12
C MET A 65 -0.35 -0.05 11.13
N SER A 66 -1.65 -0.33 11.05
CA SER A 66 -2.65 0.22 11.98
C SER A 66 -2.44 -0.25 13.42
N THR A 67 -1.79 -1.39 13.61
CA THR A 67 -1.42 -1.89 14.93
C THR A 67 -0.17 -1.18 15.44
N VAL A 68 0.87 -1.07 14.62
CA VAL A 68 2.10 -0.36 14.97
C VAL A 68 1.83 1.12 15.23
N GLU A 69 0.99 1.79 14.44
CA GLU A 69 0.58 3.18 14.68
C GLU A 69 -0.03 3.37 16.08
N ARG A 70 -0.84 2.42 16.53
CA ARG A 70 -1.43 2.47 17.88
C ARG A 70 -0.36 2.24 18.96
N GLU A 71 0.57 1.32 18.74
CA GLU A 71 1.71 1.09 19.63
C GLU A 71 2.59 2.35 19.72
N VAL A 72 2.90 2.97 18.58
CA VAL A 72 3.67 4.22 18.45
C VAL A 72 3.02 5.37 19.21
N MET A 73 1.71 5.59 19.02
CA MET A 73 0.99 6.66 19.71
C MET A 73 0.92 6.46 21.23
N ALA A 74 1.02 5.21 21.68
CA ALA A 74 1.01 4.84 23.10
C ALA A 74 2.42 4.72 23.71
N SER A 75 3.48 4.79 22.89
CA SER A 75 4.85 4.54 23.34
C SER A 75 5.44 5.75 24.07
N ASP A 76 6.08 5.48 25.20
CA ASP A 76 6.87 6.48 25.94
C ASP A 76 8.17 6.85 25.19
N ALA A 77 8.61 6.02 24.23
CA ALA A 77 9.80 6.23 23.39
C ALA A 77 9.64 7.38 22.36
N VAL A 78 8.44 7.96 22.21
CA VAL A 78 8.16 9.10 21.31
C VAL A 78 9.04 10.34 21.59
N ALA A 79 9.63 10.42 22.79
CA ALA A 79 10.57 11.47 23.19
C ALA A 79 12.02 11.22 22.77
N GLU A 80 12.35 10.01 22.32
CA GLU A 80 13.69 9.63 21.86
C GLU A 80 14.01 10.31 20.53
N GLU A 81 15.29 10.71 20.37
CA GLU A 81 15.73 11.52 19.23
C GLU A 81 15.61 10.76 17.90
N GLY A 82 15.86 9.45 17.90
CA GLY A 82 15.76 8.58 16.72
C GLY A 82 14.33 8.14 16.37
N PHE A 83 13.46 7.96 17.37
CA PHE A 83 12.13 7.39 17.19
C PHE A 83 11.30 8.10 16.11
N ARG A 84 11.30 9.43 16.13
CA ARG A 84 10.51 10.24 15.17
C ARG A 84 11.11 10.26 13.78
N GLU A 85 12.42 10.10 13.67
CA GLU A 85 13.10 10.04 12.38
C GLU A 85 12.82 8.68 11.72
N ASP A 86 13.03 7.58 12.44
CA ASP A 86 12.78 6.23 11.94
C ASP A 86 11.30 6.02 11.58
N TRP A 87 10.38 6.51 12.43
CA TRP A 87 8.96 6.47 12.13
C TRP A 87 8.59 7.28 10.88
N ARG A 88 9.21 8.45 10.69
CA ARG A 88 9.00 9.27 9.50
C ARG A 88 9.47 8.54 8.24
N GLU A 89 10.58 7.81 8.28
CA GLU A 89 11.07 7.05 7.11
C GLU A 89 10.05 5.98 6.69
N ILE A 90 9.47 5.28 7.66
CA ILE A 90 8.37 4.32 7.43
C ILE A 90 7.14 5.02 6.83
N GLU A 91 6.75 6.19 7.34
CA GLU A 91 5.63 6.96 6.80
C GLU A 91 5.88 7.41 5.34
N VAL A 92 7.10 7.83 5.02
CA VAL A 92 7.46 8.23 3.65
C VAL A 92 7.34 7.04 2.68
N LYS A 93 7.87 5.87 3.05
CA LYS A 93 7.76 4.65 2.25
C LYS A 93 6.30 4.19 2.11
N ARG A 94 5.49 4.30 3.17
CA ARG A 94 4.05 4.02 3.11
C ARG A 94 3.31 4.96 2.16
N HIS A 95 3.65 6.24 2.15
CA HIS A 95 3.08 7.18 1.19
C HIS A 95 3.48 6.82 -0.26
N GLU A 96 4.70 6.35 -0.48
CA GLU A 96 5.12 5.85 -1.80
C GLU A 96 4.34 4.59 -2.21
N LEU A 97 4.15 3.65 -1.29
CA LEU A 97 3.33 2.45 -1.51
C LEU A 97 1.91 2.82 -1.94
N ASN A 98 1.26 3.74 -1.23
CA ASN A 98 -0.10 4.18 -1.56
C ASN A 98 -0.19 4.82 -2.95
N ARG A 99 0.80 5.66 -3.33
CA ARG A 99 0.85 6.24 -4.68
C ARG A 99 1.00 5.16 -5.76
N ASN A 100 1.80 4.12 -5.50
CA ASN A 100 1.96 3.02 -6.45
C ASN A 100 0.69 2.17 -6.55
N ILE A 101 -0.06 1.98 -5.46
CA ILE A 101 -1.37 1.31 -5.49
C ILE A 101 -2.37 2.11 -6.33
N GLU A 102 -2.43 3.44 -6.15
CA GLU A 102 -3.27 4.31 -6.98
C GLU A 102 -2.90 4.21 -8.46
N ARG A 103 -1.62 4.31 -8.80
CA ARG A 103 -1.13 4.16 -10.18
C ARG A 103 -1.41 2.77 -10.76
N TYR A 104 -1.32 1.72 -9.95
CA TYR A 104 -1.64 0.36 -10.37
C TYR A 104 -3.12 0.24 -10.75
N ASN A 105 -4.01 0.77 -9.90
CA ASN A 105 -5.45 0.78 -10.18
C ASN A 105 -5.75 1.58 -11.46
N ASP A 106 -5.16 2.76 -11.63
CA ASP A 106 -5.29 3.55 -12.86
C ASP A 106 -4.81 2.76 -14.10
N ALA A 107 -3.66 2.07 -14.01
CA ALA A 107 -3.12 1.29 -15.12
C ALA A 107 -4.02 0.08 -15.47
N VAL A 108 -4.61 -0.57 -14.47
CA VAL A 108 -5.59 -1.66 -14.66
C VAL A 108 -6.87 -1.13 -15.31
N GLU A 109 -7.41 0.00 -14.84
CA GLU A 109 -8.62 0.62 -15.40
C GLU A 109 -8.44 1.06 -16.86
N ASN A 110 -7.22 1.37 -17.29
CA ASN A 110 -6.89 1.79 -18.64
C ASN A 110 -6.31 0.66 -19.53
N ASP A 111 -6.40 -0.62 -19.10
CA ASP A 111 -5.84 -1.79 -19.81
C ASP A 111 -4.33 -1.67 -20.13
N ALA A 112 -3.59 -0.87 -19.36
CA ALA A 112 -2.15 -0.64 -19.51
C ALA A 112 -1.33 -1.77 -18.87
N THR A 113 -1.48 -2.98 -19.40
CA THR A 113 -0.96 -4.25 -18.81
C THR A 113 0.54 -4.26 -18.47
N LEU A 114 1.39 -3.67 -19.32
CA LEU A 114 2.83 -3.58 -19.07
C LEU A 114 3.14 -2.66 -17.87
N GLU A 115 2.53 -1.48 -17.84
CA GLU A 115 2.68 -0.51 -16.74
C GLU A 115 2.15 -1.10 -15.43
N ALA A 116 0.97 -1.74 -15.46
CA ALA A 116 0.41 -2.42 -14.30
C ALA A 116 1.34 -3.52 -13.75
N SER A 117 2.00 -4.28 -14.64
CA SER A 117 2.95 -5.31 -14.22
C SER A 117 4.22 -4.73 -13.58
N GLU A 118 4.75 -3.64 -14.12
CA GLU A 118 5.91 -2.92 -13.55
C GLU A 118 5.57 -2.35 -12.16
N ILE A 119 4.45 -1.63 -12.05
CA ILE A 119 4.00 -1.03 -10.79
C ILE A 119 3.73 -2.12 -9.73
N ARG A 120 3.14 -3.26 -10.12
CA ARG A 120 2.96 -4.40 -9.22
C ARG A 120 4.30 -4.90 -8.67
N GLY A 121 5.36 -4.91 -9.47
CA GLY A 121 6.71 -5.23 -9.00
C GLY A 121 7.19 -4.26 -7.92
N ASP A 122 6.99 -2.97 -8.15
CA ASP A 122 7.36 -1.91 -7.20
C ASP A 122 6.57 -2.00 -5.88
N ILE A 123 5.25 -2.26 -5.96
CA ILE A 123 4.41 -2.49 -4.76
C ILE A 123 4.94 -3.66 -3.95
N ASN A 124 5.26 -4.78 -4.60
CA ASN A 124 5.77 -5.98 -3.92
C ASN A 124 7.11 -5.73 -3.22
N ARG A 125 8.00 -4.95 -3.85
CA ARG A 125 9.28 -4.54 -3.26
C ARG A 125 9.05 -3.65 -2.04
N LEU A 126 8.25 -2.60 -2.18
CA LEU A 126 7.96 -1.65 -1.10
C LEU A 126 7.29 -2.32 0.10
N LEU A 127 6.35 -3.26 -0.14
CA LEU A 127 5.75 -4.06 0.94
C LEU A 127 6.81 -4.83 1.72
N GLY A 128 7.77 -5.46 1.05
CA GLY A 128 8.84 -6.22 1.72
C GLY A 128 9.80 -5.34 2.50
N GLU A 129 10.16 -4.17 1.96
CA GLU A 129 10.99 -3.18 2.64
C GLU A 129 10.28 -2.66 3.90
N LEU A 130 9.03 -2.22 3.77
CA LEU A 130 8.24 -1.72 4.90
C LEU A 130 8.02 -2.77 6.00
N GLN A 131 7.79 -4.03 5.66
CA GLN A 131 7.68 -5.10 6.65
C GLN A 131 8.99 -5.29 7.43
N THR A 132 10.14 -5.15 6.76
CA THR A 132 11.44 -5.21 7.41
C THR A 132 11.64 -4.02 8.33
N ASP A 133 11.38 -2.81 7.83
CA ASP A 133 11.54 -1.58 8.62
C ASP A 133 10.63 -1.57 9.85
N LEU A 134 9.37 -2.02 9.71
CA LEU A 134 8.44 -2.11 10.84
C LEU A 134 8.91 -3.10 11.91
N ARG A 135 9.47 -4.23 11.49
CA ARG A 135 10.00 -5.21 12.44
C ARG A 135 11.19 -4.61 13.19
N GLU A 136 12.13 -4.00 12.49
CA GLU A 136 13.32 -3.37 13.09
C GLU A 136 12.93 -2.22 14.03
N PHE A 137 12.00 -1.37 13.60
CA PHE A 137 11.46 -0.30 14.43
C PHE A 137 10.83 -0.83 15.73
N ARG A 138 10.04 -1.91 15.64
CA ARG A 138 9.45 -2.53 16.83
C ARG A 138 10.48 -3.17 17.74
N GLU A 139 11.55 -3.76 17.19
CA GLU A 139 12.64 -4.35 17.98
C GLU A 139 13.45 -3.29 18.73
N GLU A 140 13.66 -2.11 18.13
CA GLU A 140 14.40 -1.01 18.75
C GLU A 140 13.60 -0.30 19.86
N TYR A 141 12.29 -0.13 19.67
CA TYR A 141 11.45 0.72 20.53
C TYR A 141 10.40 -0.04 21.38
N SER A 142 10.55 -1.36 21.57
CA SER A 142 9.76 -2.18 22.51
C SER A 142 10.35 -2.24 23.91
#